data_AF-A0AAW2YGT4-F1
#
_entry.id   AF-A0AAW2YGT4-F1
#
_cell.length_a   1.000
_cell.length_b   1.000
_cell.length_c   1.000
_cell.angle_alpha   90.00
_cell.angle_beta   90.00
_cell.angle_gamma   90.00
#
_symmetry.space_group_name_H-M   'P 1'
#
loop_
_entity.id
_entity.type
_entity.pdbx_description
1 polymer ?
#
loop_
_entity_poly.entity_id
_entity_poly.type
_entity_poly.pdbx_seq_one_letter_code
_entity_poly.pdbx_strand_id
1 'polypeptide(L)'
;MAEGIILNSFKELEPGAIEALQEKEEGKPVVYPIGPLIQRGSKSEVDDSSCVCLKWLDEQPSGSVLYVSFGAVGLCLMIRWLSSQWG
;
A
#
# COMPACT_ATOMS: atom_id res chain seq x y z
N MET A 1 -5.39 -9.71 25.94
CA MET A 1 -5.90 -9.70 24.55
C MET A 1 -6.04 -8.25 24.13
N ALA A 2 -6.00 -7.94 22.83
CA ALA A 2 -6.25 -6.57 22.36
C ALA A 2 -7.72 -6.19 22.60
N GLU A 3 -8.01 -4.91 22.91
CA GLU A 3 -9.39 -4.41 23.05
C GLU A 3 -10.09 -4.21 21.69
N GLY A 4 -9.31 -4.08 20.63
CA GLY A 4 -9.80 -3.93 19.26
C GLY A 4 -8.67 -4.01 18.25
N ILE A 5 -9.03 -4.20 16.98
CA ILE A 5 -8.12 -4.22 15.84
C ILE A 5 -8.51 -3.08 14.92
N ILE A 6 -7.56 -2.20 14.64
CA ILE A 6 -7.71 -1.15 13.63
C ILE A 6 -7.23 -1.72 12.30
N LEU A 7 -8.10 -1.70 11.30
CA LEU A 7 -7.84 -2.24 9.97
C LEU A 7 -7.82 -1.10 8.95
N ASN A 8 -6.73 -0.98 8.20
CA ASN A 8 -6.63 -0.04 7.09
C ASN A 8 -7.27 -0.62 5.82
N SER A 9 -8.58 -0.83 5.88
CA SER A 9 -9.43 -1.30 4.78
C SER A 9 -10.84 -0.72 4.97
N PHE A 10 -11.74 -0.95 4.01
CA PHE A 10 -13.13 -0.47 4.05
C PHE A 10 -14.06 -1.48 3.37
N LYS A 11 -15.36 -1.45 3.74
CA LYS A 11 -16.32 -2.51 3.40
C LYS A 11 -16.47 -2.72 1.90
N GLU A 12 -16.43 -1.66 1.13
CA GLU A 12 -16.60 -1.69 -0.32
C GLU A 12 -15.39 -2.32 -1.04
N LEU A 13 -14.21 -2.33 -0.42
CA LEU A 13 -13.03 -3.01 -0.95
C LEU A 13 -13.04 -4.50 -0.65
N GLU A 14 -13.40 -4.88 0.58
CA GLU A 14 -13.28 -6.27 1.08
C GLU A 14 -14.52 -6.70 1.90
N PRO A 15 -15.71 -6.77 1.30
CA PRO A 15 -16.96 -6.95 2.04
C PRO A 15 -17.01 -8.27 2.81
N GLY A 16 -16.69 -9.39 2.16
CA GLY A 16 -16.74 -10.72 2.79
C GLY A 16 -15.70 -10.90 3.90
N ALA A 17 -14.48 -10.37 3.71
CA ALA A 17 -13.43 -10.46 4.72
C ALA A 17 -13.80 -9.63 5.97
N ILE A 18 -14.32 -8.42 5.78
CA ILE A 18 -14.74 -7.55 6.88
C ILE A 18 -15.93 -8.15 7.63
N GLU A 19 -16.91 -8.71 6.93
CA GLU A 19 -18.06 -9.36 7.56
C GLU A 19 -17.62 -10.55 8.42
N ALA A 20 -16.78 -11.44 7.88
CA ALA A 20 -16.22 -12.56 8.63
C ALA A 20 -15.38 -12.11 9.85
N LEU A 21 -14.64 -11.01 9.72
CA LEU A 21 -13.87 -10.42 10.82
C LEU A 21 -14.75 -9.76 11.89
N GLN A 22 -15.96 -9.32 11.54
CA GLN A 22 -16.92 -8.70 12.47
C GLN A 22 -17.93 -9.69 13.07
N GLU A 23 -17.96 -10.94 12.61
CA GLU A 23 -18.74 -12.00 13.25
C GLU A 23 -18.38 -12.14 14.73
N LYS A 24 -19.42 -12.24 15.57
CA LYS A 24 -19.30 -12.32 17.02
C LYS A 24 -18.82 -13.70 17.42
N GLU A 25 -17.71 -13.74 18.15
CA GLU A 25 -17.13 -14.94 18.74
C GLU A 25 -16.57 -14.58 20.12
N GLU A 26 -16.72 -15.48 21.10
CA GLU A 26 -16.19 -15.25 22.46
C GLU A 26 -14.67 -15.11 22.43
N GLY A 27 -14.16 -14.00 22.99
CA GLY A 27 -12.72 -13.72 23.05
C GLY A 27 -12.13 -13.06 21.80
N LYS A 28 -12.93 -12.82 20.76
CA LYS A 28 -12.47 -12.12 19.54
C LYS A 28 -12.55 -10.60 19.72
N PRO A 29 -11.46 -9.85 19.44
CA PRO A 29 -11.48 -8.39 19.50
C PRO A 29 -12.33 -7.78 18.38
N VAL A 30 -12.95 -6.63 18.65
CA VAL A 30 -13.73 -5.90 17.65
C VAL A 30 -12.82 -5.34 16.55
N VAL A 31 -13.21 -5.51 15.29
CA VAL A 31 -12.45 -5.02 14.12
C VAL A 31 -13.08 -3.73 13.57
N TYR A 32 -12.26 -2.68 13.48
CA TYR A 32 -12.61 -1.35 12.99
C TYR A 32 -11.94 -1.07 11.64
N PRO A 33 -12.63 -1.27 10.50
CA PRO A 33 -12.13 -0.85 9.19
C PRO A 33 -12.23 0.68 9.07
N ILE A 34 -11.09 1.37 9.09
CA ILE A 34 -11.00 2.85 9.05
C ILE A 34 -10.24 3.38 7.82
N GLY A 35 -10.00 2.52 6.84
CA GLY A 35 -9.27 2.89 5.63
C GLY A 35 -10.07 3.79 4.68
N PRO A 36 -9.40 4.37 3.66
CA PRO A 36 -7.97 4.24 3.37
C PRO A 36 -7.12 5.26 4.14
N LEU A 37 -6.25 4.76 5.02
CA LEU A 37 -5.15 5.50 5.62
C LEU A 37 -3.97 5.48 4.66
N ILE A 38 -3.86 6.54 3.86
CA ILE A 38 -2.79 6.74 2.91
C ILE A 38 -1.93 7.94 3.31
N GLN A 39 -0.65 7.91 2.96
CA GLN A 39 0.21 9.07 3.11
C GLN A 39 -0.23 10.13 2.09
N ARG A 40 -0.91 11.17 2.58
CA ARG A 40 -1.38 12.27 1.73
C ARG A 40 -0.26 13.29 1.59
N GLY A 41 0.56 13.13 0.55
CA GLY A 41 1.63 14.05 0.15
C GLY A 41 2.58 14.43 1.29
N SER A 42 3.74 13.77 1.37
CA SER A 42 4.80 14.34 2.19
C SER A 42 5.21 15.69 1.58
N LYS A 43 5.16 16.77 2.36
CA LYS A 43 6.18 17.83 2.23
C LYS A 43 7.53 17.23 2.65
N SER A 44 7.96 16.18 1.96
CA SER A 44 9.38 15.86 1.93
C SER A 44 9.99 16.98 1.11
N GLU A 45 11.08 17.54 1.61
CA GLU A 45 11.90 18.57 0.96
C GLU A 45 12.58 18.08 -0.33
N VAL A 46 11.99 17.09 -1.00
CA VAL A 46 12.22 16.84 -2.41
C VAL A 46 11.39 17.88 -3.13
N ASP A 47 12.01 19.03 -3.39
CA ASP A 47 11.51 19.99 -4.35
C ASP A 47 10.98 19.21 -5.56
N ASP A 48 9.66 19.27 -5.81
CA ASP A 48 9.01 18.54 -6.91
C ASP A 48 9.70 18.90 -8.25
N SER A 49 10.21 20.13 -8.31
CA SER A 49 11.07 20.70 -9.35
C SER A 49 12.46 20.03 -9.50
N SER A 50 12.88 19.15 -8.61
CA SER A 50 14.13 18.38 -8.70
C SER A 50 13.93 16.95 -9.21
N CYS A 51 12.71 16.42 -9.18
CA CYS A 51 12.44 15.06 -9.66
C CYS A 51 12.28 15.04 -11.18
N VAL A 52 13.35 14.72 -11.90
CA VAL A 52 13.39 14.62 -13.36
C VAL A 52 12.28 13.69 -13.91
N CYS A 53 11.95 12.63 -13.18
CA CYS A 53 10.89 11.69 -13.55
C CYS A 53 9.48 12.30 -13.52
N LEU A 54 9.20 13.19 -12.54
CA LEU A 54 7.91 13.87 -12.45
C LEU A 54 7.74 14.91 -13.56
N LYS A 55 8.80 15.68 -13.84
CA LYS A 55 8.81 16.61 -14.99
C LYS A 55 8.55 15.91 -16.32
N TRP A 56 9.19 14.76 -16.54
CA TRP A 56 8.95 13.95 -17.74
C TRP A 56 7.50 13.42 -17.79
N LEU A 57 6.93 13.05 -16.65
CA LEU A 57 5.56 12.57 -16.53
C LEU A 57 4.55 13.66 -16.91
N ASP A 58 4.81 14.92 -16.54
CA ASP A 58 3.96 16.08 -16.87
C ASP A 58 3.87 16.34 -18.38
N GLU A 59 4.85 15.92 -19.17
CA GLU A 59 4.87 16.09 -20.63
C GLU A 59 4.05 15.01 -21.36
N GLN A 60 3.61 13.96 -20.67
CA GLN A 60 2.88 12.84 -21.29
C GLN A 60 1.37 13.10 -21.33
N PRO A 61 0.65 12.57 -22.33
CA PRO A 61 -0.81 12.59 -22.33
C PRO A 61 -1.43 11.94 -21.07
N SER A 62 -2.58 12.44 -20.62
CA SER A 62 -3.24 11.90 -19.43
C SER A 62 -3.56 10.41 -19.58
N GLY A 63 -3.10 9.59 -18.63
CA GLY A 63 -3.34 8.15 -18.62
C GLY A 63 -2.51 7.33 -19.62
N SER A 64 -1.50 7.92 -20.29
CA SER A 64 -0.67 7.20 -21.26
C SER A 64 0.54 6.48 -20.66
N VAL A 65 0.85 6.71 -19.37
CA VAL A 65 2.04 6.16 -18.70
C VAL A 65 1.66 5.02 -17.75
N LEU A 66 2.38 3.90 -17.85
CA LEU A 66 2.27 2.77 -16.93
C LEU A 66 3.31 2.88 -15.81
N TYR A 67 2.86 2.98 -14.56
CA TYR A 67 3.73 2.88 -13.39
C TYR A 67 3.93 1.41 -12.99
N VAL A 68 5.20 0.98 -12.88
CA VAL A 68 5.57 -0.37 -12.44
C VAL A 68 6.42 -0.27 -11.17
N SER A 69 5.93 -0.84 -10.07
CA SER A 69 6.65 -0.90 -8.79
C SER A 69 6.25 -2.13 -8.00
N PHE A 70 7.23 -2.78 -7.39
CA PHE A 70 7.04 -4.00 -6.58
C PHE A 70 7.05 -3.71 -5.07
N GLY A 71 7.15 -2.45 -4.67
CA GLY A 71 7.38 -2.06 -3.29
C GLY A 71 8.77 -2.46 -2.77
N ALA A 72 9.14 -1.94 -1.61
CA ALA A 72 10.47 -2.16 -1.03
C ALA A 72 10.74 -3.66 -0.74
N VAL A 73 9.75 -4.38 -0.23
CA VAL A 73 9.89 -5.80 0.13
C VAL A 73 9.99 -6.68 -1.12
N GLY A 74 9.18 -6.42 -2.15
CA GLY A 74 9.20 -7.18 -3.40
C GLY A 74 10.55 -7.03 -4.13
N LEU A 75 11.12 -5.83 -4.13
CA LEU A 75 12.44 -5.57 -4.70
C LEU A 75 13.56 -6.32 -3.94
N CYS A 76 13.54 -6.30 -2.59
CA CYS A 76 14.51 -7.03 -1.78
C CYS A 76 14.46 -8.54 -2.02
N LEU A 77 13.27 -9.13 -2.15
CA LEU A 77 13.13 -10.57 -2.43
C LEU A 77 13.63 -10.92 -3.83
N MET A 78 13.37 -10.06 -4.83
CA MET A 78 13.84 -10.28 -6.20
C MET A 78 15.36 -10.20 -6.30
N ILE A 79 16.00 -9.23 -5.63
CA ILE A 79 17.46 -9.14 -5.53
C ILE A 79 18.03 -10.40 -4.88
N ARG A 80 17.44 -10.85 -3.76
CA ARG A 80 17.89 -12.06 -3.08
C ARG A 80 17.80 -13.31 -3.97
N TRP A 81 16.73 -13.44 -4.75
CA TRP A 81 16.56 -14.55 -5.69
C TRP A 81 17.57 -14.51 -6.83
N LEU A 82 17.81 -13.33 -7.43
CA LEU A 82 18.83 -13.15 -8.46
C LEU A 82 20.23 -13.48 -7.93
N SER A 83 20.57 -13.04 -6.72
CA SER A 83 21.86 -13.39 -6.10
C SER A 83 22.02 -14.88 -5.84
N SER A 84 20.94 -15.63 -5.62
CA SER A 84 20.99 -17.09 -5.46
C SER A 84 21.15 -17.88 -6.76
N GLN A 85 20.87 -17.27 -7.92
CA GLN A 85 20.98 -17.95 -9.23
C GLN A 85 22.36 -17.77 -9.88
N TRP A 86 23.13 -16.79 -9.41
CA TRP A 86 24.48 -16.47 -9.90
C TRP A 86 25.55 -16.69 -8.81
N GLY A 87 25.21 -17.48 -7.78
CA GLY A 87 26.09 -17.89 -6.67
C GLY A 87 26.46 -19.36 -6.73
#